data_AF-A0A9D9E1J9-F1
#
_entry.id   AF-A0A9D9E1J9-F1
#
_cell.length_a   1.000
_cell.length_b   1.000
_cell.length_c   1.000
_cell.angle_alpha   90.00
_cell.angle_beta   90.00
_cell.angle_gamma   90.00
#
_symmetry.space_group_name_H-M   'P 1'
#
loop_
_entity.id
_entity.type
_entity.pdbx_description
1 polymer ?
#
loop_
_entity_poly.entity_id
_entity_poly.type
_entity_poly.pdbx_seq_one_letter_code
_entity_poly.pdbx_strand_id
1 'polypeptide(L)'
;MKKSKVKVRICLGTACFVQGGADLLLYNDFVDPAILAECEIEGCSCLDECKVGNGSAPYVSINDKIYSGVNQDMFCKLLAEAVKNA
;
A
#
# COMPACT_ATOMS: atom_id res chain seq x y z
N MET A 1 14.57 -1.09 21.04
CA MET A 1 13.46 -2.04 20.77
C MET A 1 12.85 -1.64 19.42
N LYS A 2 13.20 -2.32 18.31
CA LYS A 2 12.56 -2.06 17.01
C LYS A 2 11.39 -3.03 16.89
N LYS A 3 10.16 -2.58 17.17
CA LYS A 3 8.97 -3.26 16.69
C LYS A 3 9.07 -3.30 15.17
N SER A 4 9.00 -4.49 14.57
CA SER A 4 9.01 -4.66 13.13
C SER A 4 7.73 -4.03 12.58
N LYS A 5 7.84 -2.81 12.03
CA LYS A 5 6.70 -2.15 11.39
C LYS A 5 6.33 -2.88 10.11
N VAL A 6 5.04 -2.93 9.80
CA VAL A 6 4.53 -3.45 8.53
C VAL A 6 5.07 -2.58 7.40
N LYS A 7 5.88 -3.14 6.50
CA LYS A 7 6.40 -2.37 5.36
C LYS A 7 5.37 -2.31 4.25
N VAL A 8 5.04 -1.10 3.81
CA VAL A 8 4.05 -0.85 2.77
C VAL A 8 4.70 0.00 1.70
N ARG A 9 4.64 -0.43 0.44
CA ARG A 9 5.16 0.29 -0.71
C ARG A 9 4.06 0.53 -1.72
N ILE A 10 3.71 1.78 -1.94
CA ILE A 10 2.68 2.17 -2.90
C ILE A 10 3.35 2.48 -4.24
N CYS A 11 2.89 1.87 -5.32
CA CYS A 11 3.34 2.20 -6.66
C CYS A 11 2.72 3.53 -7.10
N LEU A 12 3.58 4.51 -7.36
CA LEU A 12 3.22 5.84 -7.84
C LEU A 12 3.64 6.05 -9.31
N GLY A 13 3.83 4.96 -10.06
CA GLY A 13 4.05 5.06 -11.49
C GLY A 13 2.89 5.77 -12.18
N THR A 14 3.13 6.41 -13.32
CA THR A 14 2.14 7.25 -14.00
C THR A 14 0.78 6.57 -14.18
N ALA A 15 0.76 5.28 -14.53
CA ALA A 15 -0.47 4.50 -14.65
C ALA A 15 -1.19 4.27 -13.30
N CYS A 16 -0.44 3.97 -12.24
CA CYS A 16 -1.00 3.81 -10.89
C CYS A 16 -1.51 5.12 -10.34
N PHE A 17 -0.76 6.20 -10.53
CA PHE A 17 -1.12 7.53 -10.07
C PHE A 17 -2.48 7.96 -10.61
N VAL A 18 -2.71 7.82 -11.93
CA VAL A 18 -3.96 8.21 -12.60
C VAL A 18 -5.14 7.31 -12.20
N GLN A 19 -4.91 6.03 -11.89
CA GLN A 19 -5.97 5.08 -11.51
C GLN A 19 -6.35 5.11 -10.03
N GLY A 20 -5.81 6.03 -9.22
CA GLY A 20 -6.13 6.13 -7.79
C GLY A 20 -4.99 5.76 -6.84
N GLY A 21 -3.78 5.57 -7.36
CA GLY A 21 -2.57 5.47 -6.54
C GLY A 21 -2.25 6.78 -5.82
N ALA A 22 -2.68 7.92 -6.36
CA ALA A 22 -2.62 9.21 -5.68
C ALA A 22 -3.55 9.26 -4.45
N ASP A 23 -4.76 8.73 -4.56
CA ASP A 23 -5.70 8.62 -3.44
C ASP A 23 -5.14 7.78 -2.29
N LEU A 24 -4.40 6.71 -2.61
CA LEU A 24 -3.75 5.90 -1.58
C LEU A 24 -2.71 6.68 -0.79
N LEU A 25 -2.10 7.75 -1.33
CA LEU A 25 -1.20 8.63 -0.57
C LEU A 25 -1.93 9.46 0.49
N LEU A 26 -3.25 9.59 0.38
CA LEU A 26 -4.10 10.21 1.40
C LEU A 26 -4.41 9.23 2.54
N TYR A 27 -3.66 8.13 2.68
CA TYR A 27 -3.84 7.15 3.76
C TYR A 27 -3.92 7.79 5.14
N ASN A 28 -3.28 8.94 5.36
CA ASN A 28 -3.32 9.63 6.64
C ASN A 28 -4.70 10.22 6.97
N ASP A 29 -5.61 10.33 6.00
CA ASP A 29 -6.96 10.87 6.17
C ASP A 29 -7.99 9.77 6.51
N PHE A 30 -7.80 8.56 5.99
CA PHE A 30 -8.76 7.46 6.11
C PHE A 30 -8.25 6.23 6.88
N VAL A 31 -6.95 6.10 7.13
CA VAL A 31 -6.35 5.03 7.94
C VAL A 31 -6.21 5.49 9.39
N ASP A 32 -6.51 4.59 10.32
CA ASP A 32 -6.38 4.86 11.75
C ASP A 32 -4.91 5.15 12.15
N PRO A 33 -4.63 6.23 12.89
CA PRO A 33 -3.27 6.59 13.31
C PRO A 33 -2.59 5.52 14.17
N ALA A 34 -3.36 4.68 14.89
CA ALA A 34 -2.79 3.56 15.63
C ALA A 34 -2.18 2.49 14.68
N ILE A 35 -2.84 2.23 13.55
CA ILE A 35 -2.35 1.32 12.51
C ILE A 35 -1.14 1.95 11.81
N LEU A 36 -1.21 3.25 11.48
CA LEU A 36 -0.11 3.98 10.85
C LEU A 36 1.14 4.02 11.72
N ALA A 37 1.00 4.09 13.04
CA ALA A 37 2.15 4.03 13.95
C ALA A 37 2.92 2.70 13.85
N GLU A 38 2.23 1.61 13.52
CA GLU A 38 2.80 0.27 13.34
C GLU A 38 3.10 -0.08 11.87
N CYS A 39 2.74 0.79 10.92
CA CYS A 39 3.06 0.66 9.50
C CYS A 39 4.18 1.63 9.07
N GLU A 40 4.93 1.24 8.07
CA GLU A 40 5.93 2.07 7.39
C GLU A 40 5.54 2.14 5.92
N ILE A 41 4.87 3.23 5.53
CA ILE A 41 4.36 3.45 4.18
C ILE A 41 5.37 4.29 3.40
N GLU A 42 5.84 3.76 2.28
CA GLU A 42 6.73 4.43 1.34
C GLU A 42 6.12 4.46 -0.07
N GLY A 43 6.26 5.58 -0.76
CA GLY A 43 5.93 5.67 -2.18
C GLY A 43 7.12 5.23 -3.05
N CYS A 44 6.90 4.32 -3.98
CA CYS A 44 7.89 3.93 -4.98
C CYS A 44 7.41 4.37 -6.37
N SER A 45 8.32 4.94 -7.16
CA SER A 45 8.02 5.45 -8.51
C SER A 45 7.62 4.35 -9.50
N CYS A 46 8.09 3.12 -9.33
CA CYS A 46 7.62 1.97 -10.08
C CYS A 46 7.95 0.68 -9.31
N LEU A 47 7.02 -0.28 -9.28
CA LEU A 47 7.29 -1.65 -8.81
C LEU A 47 7.69 -2.58 -9.97
N ASP A 48 7.70 -2.09 -11.22
CA ASP A 48 7.84 -2.84 -12.50
C ASP A 48 6.82 -3.98 -12.70
N GLU A 49 5.94 -4.21 -11.72
CA GLU A 49 4.84 -5.17 -11.75
C GLU A 49 3.81 -4.94 -12.86
N CYS A 50 3.74 -3.73 -13.43
CA CYS A 50 2.86 -3.48 -14.59
C CYS A 50 3.25 -4.32 -15.83
N LYS A 51 4.49 -4.83 -15.89
CA LYS A 51 4.96 -5.67 -17.00
C LYS A 51 4.85 -7.17 -16.72
N VAL A 52 4.85 -7.55 -15.44
CA VAL A 52 4.90 -8.95 -14.98
C VAL A 52 3.53 -9.42 -14.50
N GLY A 53 2.74 -8.52 -13.93
CA GLY A 53 1.44 -8.77 -13.34
C GLY A 53 0.29 -8.55 -14.31
N ASN A 54 -0.65 -9.48 -14.32
CA ASN A 54 -1.94 -9.39 -15.03
C ASN A 54 -2.98 -8.52 -14.27
N GLY A 55 -2.52 -7.65 -13.36
CA GLY A 55 -3.38 -6.92 -12.43
C GLY A 55 -3.83 -5.55 -12.95
N SER A 56 -4.82 -4.97 -12.27
CA SER A 56 -5.19 -3.57 -12.46
C SER A 56 -4.39 -2.68 -11.53
N ALA A 57 -4.03 -1.48 -11.98
CA ALA A 57 -3.50 -0.48 -11.09
C ALA A 57 -4.62 0.01 -10.12
N PRO A 58 -4.29 0.56 -8.95
CA PRO A 58 -2.96 0.77 -8.38
C PRO A 58 -2.38 -0.49 -7.71
N TYR A 59 -1.04 -0.57 -7.73
CA TYR A 59 -0.29 -1.65 -7.11
C TYR A 59 0.28 -1.23 -5.75
N VAL A 60 0.19 -2.11 -4.77
CA VAL A 60 0.70 -1.90 -3.41
C VAL A 60 1.40 -3.16 -2.94
N SER A 61 2.61 -3.04 -2.41
CA SER A 61 3.30 -4.12 -1.71
C SER A 61 3.15 -3.95 -0.20
N ILE A 62 2.74 -4.98 0.53
CA ILE A 62 2.61 -4.99 1.99
C ILE A 62 3.34 -6.23 2.52
N ASN A 63 4.37 -6.05 3.35
CA ASN A 63 5.22 -7.14 3.87
C ASN A 63 5.64 -8.14 2.78
N ASP A 64 6.24 -7.63 1.70
CA ASP A 64 6.72 -8.41 0.55
C ASP A 64 5.63 -9.12 -0.29
N LYS A 65 4.33 -8.90 0.02
CA LYS A 65 3.21 -9.37 -0.83
C LYS A 65 2.70 -8.24 -1.70
N ILE A 66 2.50 -8.50 -2.99
CA ILE A 66 1.99 -7.52 -3.95
C ILE A 66 0.49 -7.70 -4.14
N TYR A 67 -0.23 -6.59 -4.05
CA TYR A 67 -1.66 -6.47 -4.26
C TYR A 67 -1.91 -5.53 -5.43
N SER A 68 -2.86 -5.88 -6.28
CA SER A 68 -3.30 -5.09 -7.44
C SER A 68 -4.77 -4.71 -7.28
N GLY A 69 -5.18 -3.60 -7.91
CA GLY A 69 -6.55 -3.08 -7.83
C GLY A 69 -6.93 -2.62 -6.42
N VAL A 70 -5.97 -2.09 -5.66
CA VAL A 70 -6.19 -1.72 -4.26
C VAL A 70 -6.90 -0.38 -4.16
N ASN A 71 -8.10 -0.38 -3.58
CA ASN A 71 -8.86 0.84 -3.29
C ASN A 71 -8.65 1.29 -1.83
N GLN A 72 -9.07 2.50 -1.46
CA GLN A 72 -8.93 3.05 -0.09
C GLN A 72 -9.49 2.10 0.99
N ASP A 73 -10.69 1.55 0.80
CA ASP A 73 -11.31 0.58 1.72
C ASP A 73 -10.49 -0.71 1.85
N MET A 74 -10.00 -1.22 0.71
CA MET A 74 -9.20 -2.44 0.66
C MET A 74 -7.83 -2.23 1.30
N PHE A 75 -7.22 -1.07 1.10
CA PHE A 75 -5.97 -0.66 1.72
C PHE A 75 -6.10 -0.63 3.25
N CYS A 76 -7.15 0.00 3.78
CA CYS A 76 -7.44 -0.01 5.22
C CYS A 76 -7.53 -1.44 5.79
N LYS A 77 -8.29 -2.31 5.12
CA LYS A 77 -8.43 -3.72 5.53
C LYS A 77 -7.09 -4.46 5.54
N LEU A 78 -6.32 -4.33 4.45
CA LEU A 78 -5.02 -4.97 4.31
C LEU A 78 -4.03 -4.52 5.39
N LEU A 79 -4.00 -3.21 5.71
CA LEU A 79 -3.16 -2.69 6.79
C LEU A 79 -3.60 -3.20 8.16
N ALA A 80 -4.90 -3.20 8.44
CA ALA A 80 -5.44 -3.71 9.70
C ALA A 80 -5.13 -5.20 9.88
N GLU A 81 -5.23 -6.00 8.81
CA GLU A 81 -4.84 -7.41 8.82
C GLU A 81 -3.34 -7.58 8.99
N ALA A 82 -2.52 -6.78 8.31
CA ALA A 82 -1.07 -6.86 8.42
C ALA A 82 -0.57 -6.53 9.84
N VAL A 83 -1.13 -5.51 10.49
CA VAL A 83 -0.79 -5.15 11.88
C VAL A 83 -1.26 -6.22 12.88
N LYS A 84 -2.44 -6.83 12.67
CA LYS A 84 -2.90 -7.95 13.51
C LYS A 84 -2.02 -9.20 13.40
N ASN A 85 -1.28 -9.36 12.30
CA ASN A 85 -0.38 -10.48 12.06
C ASN A 85 1.10 -10.16 12.34
N ALA A 86 1.42 -8.93 12.79
CA ALA A 86 2.79 -8.45 13.02
C ALA A 86 3.24 -8.55 14.49
#